data_AF-A0A7S2RC27-F1
#
_entry.id   AF-A0A7S2RC27-F1
#
_cell.length_a   1.000
_cell.length_b   1.000
_cell.length_c   1.000
_cell.angle_alpha   90.00
_cell.angle_beta   90.00
_cell.angle_gamma   90.00
#
_symmetry.space_group_name_H-M   'P 1'
#
loop_
_entity.id
_entity.type
_entity.pdbx_description
1 polymer ?
#
loop_
_entity_poly.entity_id
_entity_poly.type
_entity_poly.pdbx_seq_one_letter_code
_entity_poly.pdbx_strand_id
1 'polypeptide(L)'
;MDNKTPCIFVLSQGADPTGILLRYAEKEGYRERLNVISLGQGQGPKAEHLISNATRNGDWVLLQNCHLAKSWMPKLEMIIAGFAEMQSNQPGGSGGEAGSAKPQQPQTINESFRLFLTSFPASYFPVSVLQNGLKLTNEPPKGLRANIFRSFDKILPSEVFDSCVNKPRAFQKLLFGLCFFHGVIQERRKFGPLGWNIRYEFDDSDLETSAEQLCRFLTDSGDGEIPWDALRYVTGQINYGGRVTDDWDRRCLMSVLGRFYTPRMLDEGYCFSPSGSYYAPEDLSNMENCKAYVSSLPGNEDPEVFGMHDNANITYELKESTAMIDTILSIEPRSGSSGMGGSSVDQVVSELATSMDKELPAILDAKKEAGAKTFVLNKETGLFDPLATFLQQEIIKFNRLLGRIKSTIRQLLDAIKGIVVMSGDLEKMYNSFFNNTVPGLWASVAYPSLRPLSSWFEDLKVRVSFIRSWLQLGEPTVFPLPVFFFPQGFMTGILQTHARKYQVPVNSLGFDFEVYHCDAMDIDEKPSNGVIVCGLYMEGAQWNFSKDCLEDSLPGEMYSPMRPIHFLPTENFK
;
A
#
# COMPACT_ATOMS: atom_id res chain seq x y z
N MET A 1 29.29 0.42 22.62
CA MET A 1 29.40 0.21 21.16
C MET A 1 30.88 0.19 20.81
N ASP A 2 31.28 -0.68 19.89
CA ASP A 2 32.64 -0.74 19.35
C ASP A 2 32.90 0.48 18.43
N ASN A 3 34.16 0.91 18.33
CA ASN A 3 34.55 2.08 17.53
C ASN A 3 34.68 1.79 16.02
N LYS A 4 34.58 0.52 15.60
CA LYS A 4 34.68 0.12 14.19
C LYS A 4 33.34 -0.26 13.58
N THR A 5 32.42 -0.68 14.43
CA THR A 5 31.10 -1.13 14.03
C THR A 5 30.18 0.09 13.84
N PRO A 6 29.79 0.43 12.60
CA PRO A 6 28.86 1.53 12.37
C PRO A 6 27.46 1.15 12.88
N CYS A 7 26.74 2.13 13.40
CA CYS A 7 25.35 1.98 13.83
C CYS A 7 24.41 2.52 12.75
N ILE A 8 23.58 1.67 12.19
CA ILE A 8 22.68 1.97 11.07
C ILE A 8 21.26 2.04 11.60
N PHE A 9 20.72 3.25 11.63
CA PHE A 9 19.29 3.49 11.82
C PHE A 9 18.55 3.27 10.50
N VAL A 10 17.83 2.17 10.43
CA VAL A 10 16.90 1.89 9.35
C VAL A 10 15.63 2.67 9.64
N LEU A 11 15.40 3.71 8.84
CA LEU A 11 14.26 4.59 8.99
C LEU A 11 12.98 3.89 8.53
N SER A 12 11.96 3.90 9.39
CA SER A 12 10.58 3.70 8.94
C SER A 12 9.98 5.05 8.57
N GLN A 13 8.96 5.02 7.72
CA GLN A 13 8.17 6.21 7.40
C GLN A 13 7.60 6.84 8.69
N GLY A 14 7.72 8.16 8.84
CA GLY A 14 7.22 8.91 10.00
C GLY A 14 8.04 8.81 11.31
N ALA A 15 9.20 8.14 11.32
CA ALA A 15 10.04 8.01 12.51
C ALA A 15 11.48 8.51 12.27
N ASP A 16 11.83 9.67 12.83
CA ASP A 16 13.21 10.19 12.82
C ASP A 16 13.92 9.93 14.17
N PRO A 17 14.95 9.06 14.22
CA PRO A 17 15.72 8.79 15.44
C PRO A 17 16.71 9.90 15.78
N THR A 18 16.88 10.93 14.95
CA THR A 18 17.85 12.01 15.17
C THR A 18 17.63 12.70 16.52
N GLY A 19 16.38 12.99 16.89
CA GLY A 19 16.06 13.60 18.18
C GLY A 19 16.45 12.72 19.37
N ILE A 20 16.26 11.40 19.26
CA ILE A 20 16.65 10.42 20.28
C ILE A 20 18.18 10.37 20.42
N LEU A 21 18.90 10.36 19.28
CA LEU A 21 20.35 10.32 19.26
C LEU A 21 20.97 11.61 19.85
N LEU A 22 20.38 12.77 19.57
CA LEU A 22 20.82 14.05 20.15
C LEU A 22 20.69 14.06 21.68
N ARG A 23 19.55 13.59 22.21
CA ARG A 23 19.34 13.45 23.66
C ARG A 23 20.30 12.44 24.28
N TYR A 24 20.59 11.34 23.57
CA TYR A 24 21.58 10.35 24.00
C TYR A 24 23.00 10.93 24.04
N ALA A 25 23.40 11.67 23.01
CA ALA A 25 24.69 12.34 22.97
C ALA A 25 24.83 13.39 24.08
N GLU A 26 23.75 14.08 24.43
CA GLU A 26 23.72 15.02 25.55
C GLU A 26 23.91 14.32 26.89
N LYS A 27 23.24 13.19 27.12
CA LYS A 27 23.40 12.38 28.34
C LYS A 27 24.83 11.86 28.52
N GLU A 28 25.50 11.52 27.43
CA GLU A 28 26.89 11.05 27.43
C GLU A 28 27.93 12.20 27.39
N GLY A 29 27.50 13.46 27.32
CA GLY A 29 28.40 14.62 27.25
C GLY A 29 29.06 14.87 25.89
N TYR A 30 28.57 14.27 24.81
CA TYR A 30 29.09 14.37 23.44
C TYR A 30 28.26 15.29 22.53
N ARG A 31 27.28 16.04 23.05
CA ARG A 31 26.40 16.90 22.23
C ARG A 31 27.16 17.88 21.33
N GLU A 32 28.18 18.56 21.86
CA GLU A 32 29.01 19.52 21.09
C GLU A 32 30.03 18.82 20.18
N ARG A 33 30.31 17.54 20.41
CA ARG A 33 31.25 16.70 19.65
C ARG A 33 30.55 15.77 18.65
N LEU A 34 29.25 15.94 18.47
CA LEU A 34 28.44 15.21 17.50
C LEU A 34 28.33 16.03 16.21
N ASN A 35 29.02 15.59 15.18
CA ASN A 35 28.96 16.18 13.86
C ASN A 35 27.82 15.55 13.05
N VAL A 36 26.78 16.33 12.76
CA VAL A 36 25.65 15.90 11.93
C VAL A 36 25.81 16.41 10.51
N ILE A 37 25.66 15.52 9.52
CA ILE A 37 25.65 15.88 8.10
C ILE A 37 24.54 15.10 7.39
N SER A 38 23.68 15.83 6.68
CA SER A 38 22.68 15.22 5.81
C SER A 38 23.28 14.98 4.43
N LEU A 39 23.31 13.71 4.02
CA LEU A 39 23.82 13.31 2.72
C LEU A 39 22.81 13.64 1.63
N GLY A 40 23.28 14.39 0.64
CA GLY A 40 22.57 14.71 -0.58
C GLY A 40 23.57 14.80 -1.74
N GLN A 41 23.14 15.35 -2.87
CA GLN A 41 24.02 15.49 -4.04
C GLN A 41 25.28 16.32 -3.68
N GLY A 42 26.46 15.72 -3.84
CA GLY A 42 27.74 16.40 -3.63
C GLY A 42 28.26 16.46 -2.19
N GLN A 43 27.54 15.93 -1.19
CA GLN A 43 27.98 15.98 0.22
C GLN A 43 28.98 14.86 0.62
N GLY A 44 29.20 13.87 -0.25
CA GLY A 44 30.09 12.73 0.01
C GLY A 44 31.50 13.12 0.47
N PRO A 45 32.25 13.97 -0.25
CA PRO A 45 33.61 14.36 0.15
C PRO A 45 33.67 15.04 1.52
N LYS A 46 32.66 15.84 1.86
CA LYS A 46 32.57 16.48 3.19
C LYS A 46 32.38 15.45 4.30
N ALA A 47 31.58 14.42 4.05
CA ALA A 47 31.44 13.29 4.97
C ALA A 47 32.74 12.51 5.13
N GLU A 48 33.51 12.28 4.06
CA GLU A 48 34.83 11.62 4.12
C GLU A 48 35.80 12.37 5.05
N HIS A 49 35.88 13.71 4.90
CA HIS A 49 36.71 14.55 5.76
C HIS A 49 36.25 14.54 7.22
N LEU A 50 34.94 14.60 7.47
CA LEU A 50 34.38 14.56 8.82
C LEU A 50 34.69 13.23 9.51
N ILE A 51 34.52 12.11 8.79
CA ILE A 51 34.83 10.78 9.32
C ILE A 51 36.32 10.69 9.66
N SER A 52 37.21 11.06 8.74
CA SER A 52 38.66 11.00 8.96
C SER A 52 39.11 11.83 10.17
N ASN A 53 38.55 13.04 10.34
CA ASN A 53 38.84 13.88 11.49
C ASN A 53 38.29 13.29 12.79
N ALA A 54 37.05 12.78 12.76
CA ALA A 54 36.40 12.20 13.92
C ALA A 54 37.08 10.90 14.38
N THR A 55 37.58 10.07 13.45
CA THR A 55 38.35 8.85 13.73
C THR A 55 39.63 9.18 14.53
N ARG A 56 40.24 10.34 14.30
CA ARG A 56 41.43 10.81 15.03
C ARG A 56 41.08 11.44 16.37
N ASN A 57 40.06 12.30 16.40
CA ASN A 57 39.70 13.09 17.58
C ASN A 57 38.83 12.32 18.59
N GLY A 58 38.16 11.24 18.15
CA GLY A 58 37.16 10.52 18.96
C GLY A 58 35.79 11.19 18.98
N ASP A 59 35.47 12.00 17.96
CA ASP A 59 34.18 12.67 17.82
C ASP A 59 33.10 11.72 17.27
N TRP A 60 31.83 12.06 17.41
CA TRP A 60 30.74 11.27 16.87
C TRP A 60 30.29 11.85 15.54
N VAL A 61 29.93 11.00 14.58
CA VAL A 61 29.46 11.43 13.27
C VAL A 61 28.11 10.80 12.98
N LEU A 62 27.12 11.63 12.64
CA LEU A 62 25.80 11.21 12.15
C LEU A 62 25.68 11.57 10.67
N LEU A 63 25.66 10.55 9.80
CA LEU A 63 25.31 10.72 8.39
C LEU A 63 23.82 10.47 8.21
N GLN A 64 23.06 11.51 7.91
CA GLN A 64 21.63 11.37 7.65
C GLN A 64 21.36 11.09 6.17
N ASN A 65 20.25 10.40 5.88
CA ASN A 65 19.74 10.20 4.52
C ASN A 65 20.71 9.52 3.55
N CYS A 66 21.43 8.50 4.02
CA CYS A 66 22.46 7.80 3.24
C CYS A 66 21.93 7.25 1.90
N HIS A 67 20.69 6.77 1.86
CA HIS A 67 19.99 6.37 0.63
C HIS A 67 20.02 7.45 -0.48
N LEU A 68 19.99 8.74 -0.17
CA LEU A 68 20.04 9.79 -1.20
C LEU A 68 21.40 9.88 -1.90
N ALA A 69 22.47 9.32 -1.32
CA ALA A 69 23.83 9.38 -1.84
C ALA A 69 24.27 8.07 -2.52
N LYS A 70 23.46 7.56 -3.46
CA LYS A 70 23.69 6.29 -4.19
C LYS A 70 25.11 6.15 -4.77
N SER A 71 25.65 7.18 -5.40
CA SER A 71 26.98 7.13 -6.04
C SER A 71 28.14 7.08 -5.05
N TRP A 72 27.91 7.48 -3.80
CA TRP A 72 28.93 7.54 -2.75
C TRP A 72 28.97 6.28 -1.87
N MET A 73 27.90 5.49 -1.88
CA MET A 73 27.80 4.25 -1.09
C MET A 73 29.00 3.28 -1.25
N PRO A 74 29.56 3.04 -2.46
CA PRO A 74 30.75 2.20 -2.60
C PRO A 74 31.98 2.75 -1.87
N LYS A 75 32.13 4.08 -1.79
CA LYS A 75 33.23 4.71 -1.05
C LYS A 75 33.03 4.58 0.45
N LEU A 76 31.80 4.72 0.93
CA LEU A 76 31.46 4.47 2.34
C LEU A 76 31.84 3.04 2.74
N GLU A 77 31.54 2.06 1.89
CA GLU A 77 31.95 0.66 2.08
C GLU A 77 33.48 0.53 2.21
N MET A 78 34.25 1.16 1.32
CA MET A 78 35.72 1.16 1.42
C MET A 78 36.24 1.79 2.72
N ILE A 79 35.63 2.90 3.17
CA ILE A 79 36.03 3.58 4.42
C ILE A 79 35.80 2.67 5.63
N ILE A 80 34.63 2.02 5.69
CA ILE A 80 34.27 1.13 6.79
C ILE A 80 35.13 -0.13 6.78
N ALA A 81 35.41 -0.70 5.60
CA ALA A 81 36.35 -1.82 5.47
C ALA A 81 37.75 -1.45 5.96
N GLY A 82 38.22 -0.23 5.64
CA GLY A 82 39.50 0.29 6.14
C GLY A 82 39.59 0.36 7.66
N PHE A 83 38.47 0.52 8.38
CA PHE A 83 38.49 0.51 9.86
C PHE A 83 38.91 -0.83 10.45
N ALA A 84 38.54 -1.94 9.80
CA ALA A 84 38.92 -3.28 10.23
C ALA A 84 40.42 -3.54 9.96
N GLU A 85 40.93 -3.06 8.81
CA GLU A 85 42.32 -3.26 8.40
C GLU A 85 43.33 -2.50 9.28
N MET A 86 42.99 -1.28 9.72
CA MET A 86 43.86 -0.41 10.54
C MET A 86 44.29 -1.04 11.89
N GLN A 87 43.68 -2.14 12.32
CA GLN A 87 44.01 -2.82 13.57
C GLN A 87 44.89 -4.06 13.40
N SER A 88 44.97 -4.66 12.20
CA SER A 88 45.75 -5.87 11.94
C SER A 88 47.27 -5.65 12.02
N ASN A 89 47.72 -4.39 11.96
CA ASN A 89 49.12 -4.01 12.14
C ASN A 89 49.48 -3.80 13.64
N GLN A 90 49.21 -4.80 14.47
CA GLN A 90 49.93 -4.95 15.74
C GLN A 90 51.26 -5.69 15.47
N PRO A 91 52.43 -5.16 15.91
CA PRO A 91 53.71 -5.84 15.71
C PRO A 91 53.84 -7.01 16.69
N GLY A 92 53.40 -8.20 16.27
CA GLY A 92 53.67 -9.46 16.94
C GLY A 92 54.72 -10.28 16.19
N GLY A 93 55.99 -10.22 16.62
CA GLY A 93 56.96 -11.30 16.40
C GLY A 93 58.10 -11.10 15.39
N SER A 94 59.29 -10.83 15.94
CA SER A 94 60.65 -11.21 15.49
C SER A 94 61.22 -10.72 14.13
N GLY A 95 62.20 -9.81 14.23
CA GLY A 95 63.54 -9.96 13.63
C GLY A 95 63.69 -9.76 12.13
N GLY A 96 64.14 -8.56 11.71
CA GLY A 96 64.67 -8.32 10.37
C GLY A 96 65.15 -6.87 10.21
N GLU A 97 66.45 -6.71 9.97
CA GLU A 97 67.19 -5.44 9.98
C GLU A 97 66.88 -4.49 8.82
N ALA A 98 66.99 -3.19 9.15
CA ALA A 98 67.51 -2.07 8.36
C ALA A 98 67.03 -1.87 6.89
N GLY A 99 66.13 -0.90 6.72
CA GLY A 99 65.91 -0.18 5.46
C GLY A 99 65.21 1.15 5.73
N SER A 100 65.93 2.25 5.52
CA SER A 100 65.59 3.63 5.88
C SER A 100 64.32 4.15 5.19
N ALA A 101 63.18 4.09 5.88
CA ALA A 101 62.01 4.94 5.63
C ALA A 101 61.26 5.11 6.96
N LYS A 102 60.95 6.36 7.32
CA LYS A 102 60.24 6.71 8.56
C LYS A 102 58.98 5.82 8.73
N PRO A 103 58.81 5.08 9.84
CA PRO A 103 57.57 4.34 10.08
C PRO A 103 56.46 5.35 10.34
N GLN A 104 55.49 5.45 9.44
CA GLN A 104 54.20 6.10 9.74
C GLN A 104 53.56 5.29 10.86
N GLN A 105 53.28 5.95 11.99
CA GLN A 105 52.61 5.33 13.13
C GLN A 105 51.33 4.63 12.66
N PRO A 106 51.02 3.40 13.12
CA PRO A 106 49.75 2.77 12.83
C PRO A 106 48.64 3.70 13.34
N GLN A 107 47.80 4.21 12.44
CA GLN A 107 46.68 5.08 12.80
C GLN A 107 45.65 4.25 13.55
N THR A 108 45.79 4.16 14.86
CA THR A 108 44.81 3.53 15.75
C THR A 108 43.58 4.42 15.84
N ILE A 109 42.41 3.88 15.51
CA ILE A 109 41.13 4.57 15.65
C ILE A 109 40.89 4.89 17.13
N ASN A 110 40.48 6.12 17.41
CA ASN A 110 40.17 6.55 18.77
C ASN A 110 39.02 5.69 19.36
N GLU A 111 39.14 5.28 20.62
CA GLU A 111 38.14 4.41 21.28
C GLU A 111 36.78 5.08 21.48
N SER A 112 36.74 6.42 21.55
CA SER A 112 35.50 7.20 21.71
C SER A 112 34.74 7.44 20.40
N PHE A 113 35.36 7.20 19.25
CA PHE A 113 34.75 7.43 17.94
C PHE A 113 33.51 6.55 17.72
N ARG A 114 32.42 7.15 17.22
CA ARG A 114 31.19 6.44 16.84
C ARG A 114 30.66 6.97 15.51
N LEU A 115 30.26 6.05 14.63
CA LEU A 115 29.63 6.37 13.35
C LEU A 115 28.17 5.92 13.36
N PHE A 116 27.27 6.87 13.15
CA PHE A 116 25.83 6.65 13.02
C PHE A 116 25.39 6.97 11.59
N LEU A 117 24.59 6.10 11.01
CA LEU A 117 24.07 6.20 9.65
C LEU A 117 22.55 6.16 9.71
N THR A 118 21.83 7.08 9.07
CA THR A 118 20.38 6.95 8.87
C THR A 118 20.07 6.70 7.41
N SER A 119 19.21 5.72 7.13
CA SER A 119 18.83 5.40 5.76
C SER A 119 17.46 4.71 5.70
N PHE A 120 16.67 5.04 4.68
CA PHE A 120 15.61 4.13 4.24
C PHE A 120 16.22 2.87 3.61
N PRO A 121 15.51 1.73 3.64
CA PRO A 121 15.89 0.53 2.91
C PRO A 121 16.10 0.84 1.42
N ALA A 122 17.28 0.50 0.90
CA ALA A 122 17.64 0.76 -0.49
C ALA A 122 18.40 -0.44 -1.07
N SER A 123 18.03 -0.88 -2.28
CA SER A 123 18.60 -2.07 -2.93
C SER A 123 20.08 -1.95 -3.31
N TYR A 124 20.59 -0.73 -3.39
CA TYR A 124 22.00 -0.41 -3.68
C TYR A 124 22.82 -0.11 -2.43
N PHE A 125 22.23 -0.22 -1.23
CA PHE A 125 22.98 -0.01 0.00
C PHE A 125 24.03 -1.14 0.15
N PRO A 126 25.29 -0.85 0.52
CA PRO A 126 26.35 -1.85 0.51
C PRO A 126 26.08 -3.00 1.47
N VAL A 127 26.14 -4.23 0.94
CA VAL A 127 25.84 -5.45 1.70
C VAL A 127 26.86 -5.67 2.82
N SER A 128 28.14 -5.37 2.58
CA SER A 128 29.20 -5.53 3.60
C SER A 128 28.97 -4.63 4.82
N VAL A 129 28.55 -3.37 4.60
CA VAL A 129 28.21 -2.41 5.66
C VAL A 129 26.98 -2.90 6.42
N LEU A 130 25.98 -3.43 5.71
CA LEU A 130 24.83 -4.10 6.32
C LEU A 130 25.14 -5.45 6.95
N GLN A 131 26.25 -6.12 6.66
CA GLN A 131 26.60 -7.34 7.39
C GLN A 131 27.35 -6.98 8.67
N ASN A 132 28.31 -6.07 8.56
CA ASN A 132 29.23 -5.72 9.65
C ASN A 132 28.71 -4.64 10.62
N GLY A 133 27.68 -3.87 10.27
CA GLY A 133 27.12 -2.83 11.14
C GLY A 133 26.13 -3.34 12.20
N LEU A 134 25.87 -2.54 13.22
CA LEU A 134 24.72 -2.70 14.11
C LEU A 134 23.49 -2.07 13.45
N LYS A 135 22.34 -2.76 13.41
CA LYS A 135 21.12 -2.24 12.78
C LYS A 135 20.09 -1.96 13.85
N LEU A 136 19.55 -0.76 13.83
CA LEU A 136 18.49 -0.30 14.72
C LEU A 136 17.31 0.13 13.86
N THR A 137 16.16 -0.50 14.09
CA THR A 137 14.87 -0.12 13.50
C THR A 137 14.04 0.57 14.58
N ASN A 138 13.60 1.80 14.31
CA ASN A 138 12.64 2.49 15.17
C ASN A 138 11.30 2.47 14.47
N GLU A 139 10.44 1.51 14.80
CA GLU A 139 9.09 1.44 14.25
C GLU A 139 8.11 2.18 15.17
N PRO A 140 7.09 2.87 14.61
CA PRO A 140 6.01 3.38 15.44
C PRO A 140 5.34 2.21 16.19
N PRO A 141 4.84 2.47 17.41
CA PRO A 141 4.17 1.42 18.17
C PRO A 141 2.97 0.89 17.38
N LYS A 142 2.78 -0.44 17.39
CA LYS A 142 1.61 -1.08 16.77
C LYS A 142 0.48 -1.13 17.79
N GLY A 143 -0.74 -0.86 17.34
CA GLY A 143 -1.95 -0.95 18.15
C GLY A 143 -2.45 0.42 18.59
N LEU A 144 -3.78 0.54 18.62
CA LEU A 144 -4.51 1.74 18.99
C LEU A 144 -4.13 2.21 20.40
N ARG A 145 -4.01 1.27 21.34
CA ARG A 145 -3.63 1.58 22.73
C ARG A 145 -2.29 2.29 22.80
N ALA A 146 -1.28 1.75 22.12
CA ALA A 146 0.07 2.26 22.18
C ALA A 146 0.22 3.59 21.42
N ASN A 147 -0.53 3.77 20.33
CA ASN A 147 -0.62 5.04 19.61
C ASN A 147 -1.23 6.15 20.46
N ILE A 148 -2.39 5.90 21.08
CA ILE A 148 -3.04 6.90 21.94
C ILE A 148 -2.16 7.22 23.16
N PHE A 149 -1.54 6.20 23.77
CA PHE A 149 -0.64 6.41 24.89
C PHE A 149 0.55 7.29 24.49
N ARG A 150 1.16 7.03 23.32
CA ARG A 150 2.23 7.86 22.76
C ARG A 150 1.77 9.30 22.54
N SER A 151 0.55 9.52 22.04
CA SER A 151 0.01 10.86 21.82
C SER A 151 -0.02 11.70 23.10
N PHE A 152 -0.45 11.12 24.23
CA PHE A 152 -0.45 11.80 25.54
C PHE A 152 0.91 11.84 26.24
N ASP A 153 1.84 10.95 25.89
CA ASP A 153 3.14 10.87 26.56
C ASP A 153 4.23 11.70 25.90
N LYS A 154 4.25 11.70 24.56
CA LYS A 154 5.35 12.29 23.78
C LYS A 154 4.95 13.49 22.94
N ILE A 155 3.70 13.51 22.43
CA ILE A 155 3.27 14.50 21.43
C ILE A 155 2.64 15.70 22.12
N LEU A 156 1.67 15.48 23.02
CA LEU A 156 0.98 16.55 23.72
C LEU A 156 1.67 16.87 25.06
N PRO A 157 2.23 18.08 25.25
CA PRO A 157 2.69 18.54 26.56
C PRO A 157 1.54 18.65 27.54
N SER A 158 1.80 18.42 28.84
CA SER A 158 0.80 18.63 29.90
C SER A 158 0.22 20.05 29.88
N GLU A 159 1.02 21.04 29.47
CA GLU A 159 0.61 22.45 29.34
C GLU A 159 -0.50 22.66 28.31
N VAL A 160 -0.54 21.87 27.23
CA VAL A 160 -1.59 21.94 26.21
C VAL A 160 -2.89 21.36 26.73
N PHE A 161 -2.84 20.42 27.69
CA PHE A 161 -4.03 19.85 28.30
C PHE A 161 -4.79 20.86 29.16
N ASP A 162 -4.06 21.78 29.79
CA ASP A 162 -4.60 22.80 30.70
C ASP A 162 -4.74 24.19 30.03
N SER A 163 -4.45 24.31 28.73
CA SER A 163 -4.36 25.60 28.05
C SER A 163 -5.71 26.30 27.83
N CYS A 164 -6.83 25.56 27.80
CA CYS A 164 -8.16 26.11 27.55
C CYS A 164 -8.92 26.43 28.85
N VAL A 165 -8.94 27.70 29.25
CA VAL A 165 -9.55 28.16 30.50
C VAL A 165 -11.08 28.32 30.42
N ASN A 166 -11.62 28.67 29.25
CA ASN A 166 -13.05 29.01 29.11
C ASN A 166 -13.98 27.79 29.19
N LYS A 167 -13.60 26.66 28.57
CA LYS A 167 -14.39 25.42 28.52
C LYS A 167 -13.51 24.17 28.69
N PRO A 168 -12.88 23.97 29.88
CA PRO A 168 -11.90 22.91 30.09
C PRO A 168 -12.49 21.52 29.87
N ARG A 169 -13.71 21.24 30.37
CA ARG A 169 -14.37 19.93 30.21
C ARG A 169 -14.62 19.59 28.73
N ALA A 170 -15.06 20.56 27.93
CA ALA A 170 -15.33 20.33 26.51
C ALA A 170 -14.02 20.16 25.72
N PHE A 171 -13.01 20.97 26.02
CA PHE A 171 -11.70 20.86 25.40
C PHE A 171 -11.03 19.52 25.71
N GLN A 172 -10.99 19.08 26.97
CA GLN A 172 -10.39 17.80 27.38
C GLN A 172 -11.08 16.61 26.72
N LYS A 173 -12.42 16.58 26.70
CA LYS A 173 -13.20 15.54 26.01
C LYS A 173 -12.93 15.52 24.51
N LEU A 174 -12.92 16.67 23.85
CA LEU A 174 -12.68 16.76 22.41
C LEU A 174 -11.22 16.47 22.04
N LEU A 175 -10.27 16.87 22.87
CA LEU A 175 -8.86 16.55 22.72
C LEU A 175 -8.63 15.03 22.86
N PHE A 176 -9.32 14.40 23.81
CA PHE A 176 -9.32 12.94 23.94
C PHE A 176 -9.91 12.28 22.68
N GLY A 177 -11.05 12.76 22.20
CA GLY A 177 -11.64 12.30 20.94
C GLY A 177 -10.71 12.49 19.73
N LEU A 178 -9.97 13.60 19.67
CA LEU A 178 -8.98 13.88 18.63
C LEU A 178 -7.78 12.93 18.68
N CYS A 179 -7.26 12.63 19.89
CA CYS A 179 -6.19 11.64 20.06
C CYS A 179 -6.64 10.24 19.65
N PHE A 180 -7.88 9.88 20.01
CA PHE A 180 -8.48 8.61 19.64
C PHE A 180 -8.70 8.52 18.12
N PHE A 181 -9.21 9.59 17.51
CA PHE A 181 -9.33 9.73 16.06
C PHE A 181 -7.98 9.55 15.36
N HIS A 182 -6.93 10.24 15.83
CA HIS A 182 -5.57 10.13 15.29
C HIS A 182 -5.04 8.69 15.36
N GLY A 183 -5.21 8.02 16.50
CA GLY A 183 -4.84 6.61 16.64
C GLY A 183 -5.63 5.68 15.71
N VAL A 184 -6.94 5.92 15.55
CA VAL A 184 -7.82 5.14 14.67
C VAL A 184 -7.39 5.28 13.21
N ILE A 185 -7.16 6.49 12.71
CA ILE A 185 -6.79 6.68 11.29
C ILE A 185 -5.40 6.13 10.96
N GLN A 186 -4.46 6.18 11.92
CA GLN A 186 -3.14 5.57 11.79
C GLN A 186 -3.24 4.04 11.70
N GLU A 187 -3.99 3.42 12.62
CA GLU A 187 -4.18 1.97 12.63
C GLU A 187 -5.02 1.47 11.45
N ARG A 188 -5.97 2.26 10.93
CA ARG A 188 -6.76 1.89 9.74
C ARG A 188 -5.89 1.56 8.52
N ARG A 189 -4.66 2.09 8.45
CA ARG A 189 -3.66 1.74 7.42
C ARG A 189 -3.34 0.24 7.35
N LYS A 190 -3.48 -0.51 8.45
CA LYS A 190 -3.15 -1.94 8.51
C LYS A 190 -4.06 -2.79 7.60
N PHE A 191 -5.30 -2.36 7.41
CA PHE A 191 -6.30 -3.07 6.61
C PHE A 191 -6.15 -2.84 5.08
N GLY A 192 -5.14 -2.10 4.64
CA GLY A 192 -4.92 -1.85 3.21
C GLY A 192 -6.11 -1.12 2.57
N PRO A 193 -6.57 -1.52 1.36
CA PRO A 193 -7.67 -0.86 0.65
C PRO A 193 -8.99 -0.79 1.43
N LEU A 194 -9.26 -1.73 2.35
CA LEU A 194 -10.45 -1.68 3.22
C LEU A 194 -10.38 -0.51 4.22
N GLY A 195 -9.17 -0.14 4.62
CA GLY A 195 -8.92 0.99 5.49
C GLY A 195 -8.83 2.31 4.73
N TRP A 196 -7.91 2.36 3.76
CA TRP A 196 -7.62 3.49 2.87
C TRP A 196 -7.23 2.99 1.48
N ASN A 197 -7.76 3.57 0.42
CA ASN A 197 -7.36 3.25 -0.96
C ASN A 197 -5.87 3.54 -1.16
N ILE A 198 -5.40 4.67 -0.62
CA ILE A 198 -3.99 5.07 -0.63
C ILE A 198 -3.44 5.05 0.79
N ARG A 199 -2.22 4.53 0.97
CA ARG A 199 -1.57 4.51 2.28
C ARG A 199 -1.06 5.90 2.65
N TYR A 200 -1.90 6.66 3.34
CA TYR A 200 -1.54 7.97 3.89
C TYR A 200 -0.67 7.85 5.15
N GLU A 201 0.10 8.90 5.39
CA GLU A 201 0.93 9.07 6.58
C GLU A 201 0.41 10.29 7.34
N PHE A 202 -0.21 10.02 8.48
CA PHE A 202 -0.67 11.04 9.42
C PHE A 202 0.41 11.25 10.48
N ASP A 203 0.98 12.44 10.50
CA ASP A 203 2.13 12.78 11.32
C ASP A 203 1.72 13.40 12.67
N ASP A 204 2.65 13.39 13.62
CA ASP A 204 2.50 14.02 14.93
C ASP A 204 2.16 15.51 14.81
N SER A 205 2.67 16.20 13.77
CA SER A 205 2.37 17.62 13.49
C SER A 205 0.90 17.89 13.17
N ASP A 206 0.20 16.92 12.57
CA ASP A 206 -1.21 17.06 12.23
C ASP A 206 -2.05 17.06 13.51
N LEU A 207 -1.67 16.23 14.49
CA LEU A 207 -2.29 16.18 15.81
C LEU A 207 -2.02 17.46 16.61
N GLU A 208 -0.77 17.92 16.67
CA GLU A 208 -0.39 19.16 17.36
C GLU A 208 -1.15 20.37 16.80
N THR A 209 -1.15 20.54 15.49
CA THR A 209 -1.84 21.66 14.81
C THR A 209 -3.35 21.60 15.05
N SER A 210 -3.96 20.41 14.98
CA SER A 210 -5.37 20.23 15.28
C SER A 210 -5.71 20.52 16.74
N ALA A 211 -4.85 20.15 17.70
CA ALA A 211 -5.04 20.43 19.11
C ALA A 211 -4.95 21.94 19.40
N GLU A 212 -3.97 22.63 18.82
CA GLU A 212 -3.84 24.09 18.93
C GLU A 212 -5.07 24.82 18.36
N GLN A 213 -5.53 24.43 17.18
CA GLN A 213 -6.70 25.02 16.55
C GLN A 213 -7.97 24.74 17.35
N LEU A 214 -8.14 23.53 17.87
CA LEU A 214 -9.24 23.19 18.78
C LEU A 214 -9.25 24.13 20.00
N CYS A 215 -8.08 24.37 20.61
CA CYS A 215 -7.94 25.30 21.73
C CYS A 215 -8.32 26.74 21.32
N ARG A 216 -7.85 27.21 20.16
CA ARG A 216 -8.18 28.55 19.64
C ARG A 216 -9.69 28.71 19.40
N PHE A 217 -10.32 27.77 18.70
CA PHE A 217 -11.76 27.83 18.42
C PHE A 217 -12.61 27.84 19.70
N LEU A 218 -12.24 27.04 20.71
CA LEU A 218 -12.98 27.02 21.98
C LEU A 218 -12.73 28.26 22.83
N THR A 219 -11.55 28.87 22.73
CA THR A 219 -11.23 30.12 23.42
C THR A 219 -11.96 31.29 22.80
N ASP A 220 -11.93 31.42 21.47
CA ASP A 220 -12.56 32.50 20.69
C ASP A 220 -14.10 32.44 20.76
N SER A 221 -14.67 31.24 20.90
CA SER A 221 -16.12 31.07 20.99
C SER A 221 -16.71 31.55 22.32
N GLY A 222 -15.89 31.83 23.35
CA GLY A 222 -16.36 32.30 24.66
C GLY A 222 -17.53 31.46 25.20
N ASP A 223 -18.64 32.12 25.55
CA ASP A 223 -19.89 31.50 26.01
C ASP A 223 -20.81 30.99 24.87
N GLY A 224 -20.46 31.22 23.60
CA GLY A 224 -21.24 30.79 22.44
C GLY A 224 -21.27 29.27 22.22
N GLU A 225 -22.09 28.81 21.28
CA GLU A 225 -22.10 27.41 20.87
C GLU A 225 -20.77 27.01 20.21
N ILE A 226 -20.37 25.75 20.40
CA ILE A 226 -19.17 25.21 19.77
C ILE A 226 -19.38 25.14 18.25
N PRO A 227 -18.49 25.71 17.41
CA PRO A 227 -18.65 25.72 15.97
C PRO A 227 -18.28 24.35 15.37
N TRP A 228 -19.18 23.37 15.49
CA TRP A 228 -18.96 21.99 15.06
C TRP A 228 -18.59 21.85 13.59
N ASP A 229 -19.22 22.63 12.71
CA ASP A 229 -18.96 22.53 11.28
C ASP A 229 -17.59 23.11 10.91
N ALA A 230 -17.17 24.20 11.58
CA ALA A 230 -15.83 24.74 11.42
C ALA A 230 -14.76 23.77 11.95
N LEU A 231 -14.99 23.17 13.13
CA LEU A 231 -14.07 22.18 13.70
C LEU A 231 -13.91 20.95 12.80
N ARG A 232 -15.04 20.41 12.29
CA ARG A 232 -15.04 19.26 11.36
C ARG A 232 -14.38 19.61 10.03
N TYR A 233 -14.65 20.79 9.49
CA TYR A 233 -14.05 21.24 8.24
C TYR A 233 -12.54 21.46 8.39
N VAL A 234 -12.09 22.21 9.39
CA VAL A 234 -10.66 22.52 9.56
C VAL A 234 -9.86 21.26 9.90
N THR A 235 -10.35 20.43 10.82
CA THR A 235 -9.64 19.20 11.20
C THR A 235 -9.67 18.19 10.05
N GLY A 236 -10.84 17.94 9.46
CA GLY A 236 -11.02 16.86 8.50
C GLY A 236 -10.67 17.22 7.05
N GLN A 237 -10.95 18.45 6.58
CA GLN A 237 -10.67 18.86 5.20
C GLN A 237 -9.30 19.52 5.04
N ILE A 238 -8.85 20.30 6.03
CA ILE A 238 -7.61 21.09 5.94
C ILE A 238 -6.43 20.34 6.54
N ASN A 239 -6.45 20.04 7.85
CA ASN A 239 -5.29 19.46 8.53
C ASN A 239 -5.02 18.03 8.06
N TYR A 240 -5.96 17.12 8.33
CA TYR A 240 -5.82 15.72 7.91
C TYR A 240 -6.16 15.54 6.43
N GLY A 241 -7.21 16.21 5.95
CA GLY A 241 -7.66 16.16 4.56
C GLY A 241 -6.68 16.78 3.57
N GLY A 242 -5.75 17.64 4.01
CA GLY A 242 -4.67 18.15 3.16
C GLY A 242 -3.73 17.06 2.66
N ARG A 243 -3.65 15.92 3.36
CA ARG A 243 -2.85 14.75 2.96
C ARG A 243 -3.61 13.76 2.11
N VAL A 244 -4.94 13.77 2.18
CA VAL A 244 -5.81 12.81 1.50
C VAL A 244 -6.09 13.29 0.08
N THR A 245 -5.57 12.55 -0.88
CA THR A 245 -5.68 12.89 -2.31
C THR A 245 -6.92 12.29 -2.98
N ASP A 246 -7.47 11.20 -2.45
CA ASP A 246 -8.62 10.49 -3.00
C ASP A 246 -9.93 10.98 -2.35
N ASP A 247 -10.95 11.24 -3.17
CA ASP A 247 -12.22 11.81 -2.69
C ASP A 247 -13.03 10.81 -1.85
N TRP A 248 -12.92 9.51 -2.15
CA TRP A 248 -13.58 8.46 -1.37
C TRP A 248 -12.92 8.28 0.00
N ASP A 249 -11.59 8.27 0.04
CA ASP A 249 -10.85 8.30 1.29
C ASP A 249 -11.17 9.58 2.09
N ARG A 250 -11.29 10.75 1.43
CA ARG A 250 -11.69 12.00 2.09
C ARG A 250 -13.08 11.90 2.71
N ARG A 251 -14.04 11.30 2.00
CA ARG A 251 -15.38 11.01 2.54
C ARG A 251 -15.32 10.06 3.74
N CYS A 252 -14.49 9.04 3.67
CA CYS A 252 -14.27 8.09 4.77
C CYS A 252 -13.70 8.81 6.00
N LEU A 253 -12.64 9.61 5.83
CA LEU A 253 -12.01 10.42 6.88
C LEU A 253 -13.03 11.32 7.57
N MET A 254 -13.85 12.05 6.81
CA MET A 254 -14.89 12.92 7.36
C MET A 254 -15.95 12.14 8.14
N SER A 255 -16.32 10.94 7.67
CA SER A 255 -17.29 10.06 8.34
C SER A 255 -16.72 9.53 9.66
N VAL A 256 -15.45 9.15 9.69
CA VAL A 256 -14.75 8.72 10.91
C VAL A 256 -14.63 9.88 11.89
N LEU A 257 -14.21 11.07 11.45
CA LEU A 257 -14.12 12.27 12.28
C LEU A 257 -15.48 12.65 12.88
N GLY A 258 -16.56 12.45 12.14
CA GLY A 258 -17.92 12.69 12.60
C GLY A 258 -18.29 11.91 13.86
N ARG A 259 -17.70 10.73 14.12
CA ARG A 259 -17.91 9.97 15.36
C ARG A 259 -17.32 10.65 16.58
N PHE A 260 -16.20 11.36 16.43
CA PHE A 260 -15.48 11.98 17.53
C PHE A 260 -15.90 13.45 17.75
N TYR A 261 -16.16 14.18 16.67
CA TYR A 261 -16.63 15.57 16.71
C TYR A 261 -18.15 15.63 16.52
N THR A 262 -18.87 15.27 17.58
CA THR A 262 -20.34 15.33 17.66
C THR A 262 -20.76 15.92 19.01
N PRO A 263 -21.87 16.67 19.11
CA PRO A 263 -22.37 17.20 20.38
C PRO A 263 -22.52 16.14 21.48
N ARG A 264 -22.94 14.93 21.10
CA ARG A 264 -23.07 13.75 21.98
C ARG A 264 -21.78 13.34 22.69
N MET A 265 -20.62 13.75 22.18
CA MET A 265 -19.33 13.50 22.83
C MET A 265 -19.23 14.18 24.21
N LEU A 266 -19.99 15.26 24.41
CA LEU A 266 -20.05 15.97 25.69
C LEU A 266 -20.95 15.27 26.72
N ASP A 267 -21.88 14.42 26.26
CA ASP A 267 -22.79 13.67 27.10
C ASP A 267 -22.04 12.64 27.97
N GLU A 268 -22.71 12.16 29.03
CA GLU A 268 -22.17 11.16 29.95
C GLU A 268 -22.34 9.75 29.36
N GLY A 269 -21.30 8.92 29.45
CA GLY A 269 -21.31 7.56 28.90
C GLY A 269 -21.27 7.44 27.36
N TYR A 270 -20.83 8.46 26.62
CA TYR A 270 -20.70 8.35 25.17
C TYR A 270 -19.67 7.27 24.77
N CYS A 271 -20.16 6.23 24.10
CA CYS A 271 -19.36 5.12 23.60
C CYS A 271 -18.96 5.36 22.15
N PHE A 272 -17.68 5.19 21.86
CA PHE A 272 -17.16 5.23 20.49
C PHE A 272 -17.54 3.98 19.70
N SER A 273 -17.68 2.84 20.38
CA SER A 273 -17.92 1.53 19.78
C SER A 273 -19.22 0.88 20.28
N PRO A 274 -19.92 0.07 19.46
CA PRO A 274 -21.11 -0.66 19.88
C PRO A 274 -20.88 -1.59 21.08
N SER A 275 -19.69 -2.16 21.25
CA SER A 275 -19.33 -2.99 22.41
C SER A 275 -19.33 -2.27 23.75
N GLY A 276 -19.28 -0.93 23.76
CA GLY A 276 -19.15 -0.12 24.98
C GLY A 276 -17.79 -0.19 25.67
N SER A 277 -16.82 -0.96 25.15
CA SER A 277 -15.47 -1.07 25.71
C SER A 277 -14.64 0.20 25.48
N TYR A 278 -14.95 0.94 24.42
CA TYR A 278 -14.31 2.19 24.05
C TYR A 278 -15.28 3.34 24.26
N TYR A 279 -15.04 4.14 25.30
CA TYR A 279 -15.85 5.31 25.65
C TYR A 279 -14.99 6.54 25.98
N ALA A 280 -15.64 7.69 26.06
CA ALA A 280 -15.06 8.94 26.52
C ALA A 280 -15.09 9.00 28.07
N PRO A 281 -13.94 8.96 28.77
CA PRO A 281 -13.92 8.98 30.23
C PRO A 281 -14.56 10.26 30.82
N GLU A 282 -15.15 10.13 32.00
CA GLU A 282 -15.80 11.25 32.71
C GLU A 282 -14.78 12.13 33.44
N ASP A 283 -13.80 11.51 34.11
CA ASP A 283 -12.74 12.18 34.87
C ASP A 283 -11.48 12.41 34.03
N LEU A 284 -11.60 13.27 33.01
CA LEU A 284 -10.46 13.75 32.21
C LEU A 284 -9.76 14.96 32.84
N SER A 285 -9.96 15.23 34.13
CA SER A 285 -9.36 16.38 34.82
C SER A 285 -7.82 16.32 34.86
N ASN A 286 -7.24 15.11 34.88
CA ASN A 286 -5.81 14.88 34.85
C ASN A 286 -5.40 14.02 33.64
N MET A 287 -4.31 14.41 32.96
CA MET A 287 -3.75 13.63 31.86
C MET A 287 -3.33 12.20 32.28
N GLU A 288 -3.00 11.99 33.56
CA GLU A 288 -2.70 10.66 34.11
C GLU A 288 -3.92 9.72 34.10
N ASN A 289 -5.13 10.24 34.35
CA ASN A 289 -6.36 9.44 34.28
C ASN A 289 -6.63 8.97 32.85
N CYS A 290 -6.34 9.83 31.86
CA CYS A 290 -6.40 9.48 30.44
C CYS A 290 -5.45 8.31 30.13
N LYS A 291 -4.19 8.42 30.60
CA LYS A 291 -3.18 7.37 30.42
C LYS A 291 -3.55 6.07 31.14
N ALA A 292 -4.15 6.15 32.32
CA ALA A 292 -4.61 4.98 33.08
C ALA A 292 -5.74 4.24 32.34
N TYR A 293 -6.74 4.97 31.83
CA TYR A 293 -7.81 4.40 31.01
C TYR A 293 -7.28 3.76 29.72
N VAL A 294 -6.38 4.46 29.01
CA VAL A 294 -5.76 3.90 27.81
C VAL A 294 -5.00 2.63 28.15
N SER A 295 -4.30 2.58 29.29
CA SER A 295 -3.58 1.38 29.72
C SER A 295 -4.48 0.19 30.02
N SER A 296 -5.73 0.43 30.45
CA SER A 296 -6.73 -0.62 30.71
C SER A 296 -7.39 -1.17 29.45
N LEU A 297 -7.21 -0.54 28.29
CA LEU A 297 -7.76 -1.03 27.02
C LEU A 297 -7.13 -2.37 26.62
N PRO A 298 -7.88 -3.24 25.92
CA PRO A 298 -7.36 -4.51 25.42
C PRO A 298 -6.20 -4.30 24.45
N GLY A 299 -5.23 -5.22 24.46
CA GLY A 299 -4.05 -5.17 23.58
C GLY A 299 -4.34 -5.58 22.13
N ASN A 300 -5.38 -6.38 21.90
CA ASN A 300 -5.91 -6.68 20.58
C ASN A 300 -7.22 -5.91 20.43
N GLU A 301 -7.34 -5.16 19.33
CA GLU A 301 -8.52 -4.33 19.09
C GLU A 301 -9.45 -4.97 18.07
N ASP A 302 -10.75 -4.95 18.37
CA ASP A 302 -11.78 -5.42 17.45
C ASP A 302 -12.01 -4.42 16.31
N PRO A 303 -12.28 -4.86 15.07
CA PRO A 303 -12.50 -3.98 13.91
C PRO A 303 -13.60 -2.92 14.09
N GLU A 304 -14.55 -3.15 14.98
CA GLU A 304 -15.62 -2.20 15.33
C GLU A 304 -15.11 -0.83 15.79
N VAL A 305 -13.97 -0.79 16.49
CA VAL A 305 -13.38 0.48 16.95
C VAL A 305 -12.97 1.37 15.78
N PHE A 306 -12.55 0.74 14.68
CA PHE A 306 -12.21 1.43 13.45
C PHE A 306 -13.43 1.70 12.57
N GLY A 307 -14.61 1.16 12.90
CA GLY A 307 -15.82 1.22 12.08
C GLY A 307 -15.78 0.28 10.88
N MET A 308 -15.17 -0.88 11.05
CA MET A 308 -15.07 -1.94 10.03
C MET A 308 -15.73 -3.22 10.54
N HIS A 309 -16.13 -4.08 9.59
CA HIS A 309 -16.65 -5.42 9.88
C HIS A 309 -15.53 -6.37 10.31
N ASP A 310 -15.85 -7.43 11.07
CA ASP A 310 -14.89 -8.41 11.60
C ASP A 310 -14.06 -9.11 10.53
N ASN A 311 -14.64 -9.24 9.32
CA ASN A 311 -13.96 -9.78 8.14
C ASN A 311 -12.68 -9.01 7.79
N ALA A 312 -12.59 -7.72 8.12
CA ALA A 312 -11.39 -6.93 7.91
C ALA A 312 -10.19 -7.50 8.69
N ASN A 313 -10.41 -8.01 9.91
CA ASN A 313 -9.33 -8.61 10.69
C ASN A 313 -8.86 -9.92 10.06
N ILE A 314 -9.78 -10.77 9.59
CA ILE A 314 -9.42 -12.02 8.91
C ILE A 314 -8.60 -11.73 7.64
N THR A 315 -8.99 -10.74 6.83
CA THR A 315 -8.22 -10.34 5.63
C THR A 315 -6.83 -9.83 6.00
N TYR A 316 -6.73 -9.05 7.08
CA TYR A 316 -5.44 -8.58 7.60
C TYR A 316 -4.55 -9.74 8.07
N GLU A 317 -5.09 -10.66 8.88
CA GLU A 317 -4.36 -11.83 9.38
C GLU A 317 -3.93 -12.77 8.26
N LEU A 318 -4.79 -13.00 7.26
CA LEU A 318 -4.47 -13.80 6.08
C LEU A 318 -3.29 -13.19 5.30
N LYS A 319 -3.29 -11.87 5.16
CA LYS A 319 -2.22 -11.14 4.46
C LYS A 319 -0.89 -11.21 5.20
N GLU A 320 -0.89 -10.97 6.51
CA GLU A 320 0.32 -11.10 7.34
C GLU A 320 0.86 -12.54 7.32
N SER A 321 -0.04 -13.53 7.41
CA SER A 321 0.32 -14.95 7.33
C SER A 321 0.92 -15.31 5.96
N THR A 322 0.32 -14.82 4.87
CA THR A 322 0.83 -15.04 3.51
C THR A 322 2.21 -14.40 3.33
N ALA A 323 2.39 -13.16 3.81
CA ALA A 323 3.67 -12.46 3.75
C ALA A 323 4.76 -13.21 4.56
N MET A 324 4.41 -13.77 5.71
CA MET A 324 5.32 -14.61 6.49
C MET A 324 5.71 -15.89 5.73
N ILE A 325 4.74 -16.59 5.13
CA ILE A 325 4.99 -17.81 4.35
C ILE A 325 5.85 -17.49 3.13
N ASP A 326 5.55 -16.42 2.38
CA ASP A 326 6.34 -15.96 1.24
C ASP A 326 7.78 -15.66 1.65
N THR A 327 7.97 -15.03 2.82
CA THR A 327 9.30 -14.76 3.38
C THR A 327 10.04 -16.07 3.69
N ILE A 328 9.36 -17.05 4.29
CA ILE A 328 9.95 -18.37 4.59
C ILE A 328 10.35 -19.07 3.29
N LEU A 329 9.46 -19.12 2.29
CA LEU A 329 9.74 -19.70 0.97
C LEU A 329 10.88 -18.98 0.24
N SER A 330 11.06 -17.68 0.48
CA SER A 330 12.18 -16.92 -0.10
C SER A 330 13.54 -17.25 0.51
N ILE A 331 13.56 -17.70 1.77
CA ILE A 331 14.78 -18.08 2.52
C ILE A 331 15.12 -19.55 2.29
N GLU A 332 14.15 -20.38 1.91
CA GLU A 332 14.36 -21.81 1.68
C GLU A 332 15.41 -22.07 0.57
N PRO A 333 16.46 -22.88 0.85
CA PRO A 333 17.48 -23.19 -0.13
C PRO A 333 16.91 -24.02 -1.29
N ARG A 334 16.75 -23.37 -2.45
CA ARG A 334 16.23 -23.98 -3.69
C ARG A 334 17.07 -25.13 -4.27
N SER A 335 18.23 -25.41 -3.69
CA SER A 335 19.17 -26.45 -4.11
C SER A 335 18.89 -27.84 -3.47
N GLY A 336 17.90 -27.97 -2.58
CA GLY A 336 17.63 -29.20 -1.83
C GLY A 336 16.76 -30.27 -2.51
N SER A 337 16.08 -29.99 -3.64
CA SER A 337 15.11 -30.94 -4.25
C SER A 337 15.70 -31.90 -5.29
N SER A 338 17.02 -32.10 -5.30
CA SER A 338 17.68 -33.16 -6.09
C SER A 338 17.65 -34.54 -5.41
N GLY A 339 16.70 -34.76 -4.51
CA GLY A 339 16.44 -36.03 -3.83
C GLY A 339 15.51 -36.94 -4.65
N MET A 340 16.02 -38.11 -5.01
CA MET A 340 15.36 -39.21 -5.72
C MET A 340 13.88 -39.41 -5.35
N GLY A 341 12.95 -39.10 -6.27
CA GLY A 341 11.56 -39.57 -6.21
C GLY A 341 10.48 -38.60 -6.70
N GLY A 342 10.76 -37.29 -6.81
CA GLY A 342 9.84 -36.31 -7.41
C GLY A 342 10.13 -36.09 -8.89
N SER A 343 9.10 -35.78 -9.70
CA SER A 343 9.30 -35.25 -11.06
C SER A 343 10.30 -34.09 -11.01
N SER A 344 11.25 -34.03 -11.95
CA SER A 344 12.20 -32.92 -11.97
C SER A 344 11.44 -31.59 -12.10
N VAL A 345 11.97 -30.52 -11.52
CA VAL A 345 11.35 -29.18 -11.60
C VAL A 345 11.08 -28.81 -13.06
N ASP A 346 12.01 -29.16 -13.95
CA ASP A 346 11.87 -29.02 -15.40
C ASP A 346 10.69 -29.79 -15.97
N GLN A 347 10.47 -31.03 -15.51
CA GLN A 347 9.34 -31.84 -15.96
C GLN A 347 8.01 -31.19 -15.57
N VAL A 348 7.86 -30.75 -14.31
CA VAL A 348 6.63 -30.09 -13.83
C VAL A 348 6.34 -28.82 -14.62
N VAL A 349 7.34 -27.95 -14.81
CA VAL A 349 7.17 -26.70 -15.58
C VAL A 349 6.85 -27.00 -17.04
N SER A 350 7.50 -28.00 -17.63
CA SER A 350 7.26 -28.39 -19.03
C SER A 350 5.88 -28.99 -19.25
N GLU A 351 5.38 -29.80 -18.32
CA GLU A 351 4.05 -30.39 -18.36
C GLU A 351 2.98 -29.30 -18.28
N LEU A 352 3.11 -28.37 -17.33
CA LEU A 352 2.21 -27.23 -17.18
C LEU A 352 2.20 -26.34 -18.43
N ALA A 353 3.39 -25.98 -18.93
CA ALA A 353 3.52 -25.17 -20.15
C ALA A 353 2.94 -25.87 -21.38
N THR A 354 3.10 -27.19 -21.49
CA THR A 354 2.53 -27.99 -22.58
C THR A 354 1.00 -28.08 -22.48
N SER A 355 0.45 -28.22 -21.26
CA SER A 355 -1.00 -28.20 -21.04
C SER A 355 -1.60 -26.86 -21.44
N MET A 356 -0.97 -25.77 -21.01
CA MET A 356 -1.39 -24.40 -21.35
C MET A 356 -1.30 -24.10 -22.85
N ASP A 357 -0.27 -24.59 -23.58
CA ASP A 357 -0.20 -24.40 -25.05
C ASP A 357 -1.33 -25.14 -25.78
N LYS A 358 -1.72 -26.32 -25.28
CA LYS A 358 -2.83 -27.11 -25.87
C LYS A 358 -4.20 -26.50 -25.60
N GLU A 359 -4.41 -25.99 -24.40
CA GLU A 359 -5.68 -25.39 -23.99
C GLU A 359 -5.83 -23.91 -24.38
N LEU A 360 -4.77 -23.30 -24.91
CA LEU A 360 -4.78 -21.90 -25.30
C LEU A 360 -5.86 -21.64 -26.37
N PRO A 361 -6.81 -20.71 -26.13
CA PRO A 361 -7.79 -20.35 -27.14
C PRO A 361 -7.13 -19.86 -28.43
N ALA A 362 -7.73 -20.20 -29.57
CA ALA A 362 -7.32 -19.66 -30.86
C ALA A 362 -7.45 -18.13 -30.90
N ILE A 363 -6.62 -17.49 -31.72
CA ILE A 363 -6.66 -16.03 -31.97
C ILE A 363 -8.04 -15.66 -32.54
N LEU A 364 -8.58 -14.53 -32.09
CA LEU A 364 -9.90 -14.05 -32.50
C LEU A 364 -9.79 -13.33 -33.86
N ASP A 365 -10.24 -13.98 -34.94
CA ASP A 365 -10.21 -13.42 -36.30
C ASP A 365 -11.50 -12.63 -36.60
N ALA A 366 -11.51 -11.33 -36.31
CA ALA A 366 -12.67 -10.45 -36.50
C ALA A 366 -13.21 -10.42 -37.95
N LYS A 367 -12.43 -10.82 -38.95
CA LYS A 367 -12.86 -10.87 -40.37
C LYS A 367 -13.57 -12.18 -40.74
N LYS A 368 -13.28 -13.28 -40.04
CA LYS A 368 -13.80 -14.61 -40.39
C LYS A 368 -14.90 -15.08 -39.44
N GLU A 369 -14.81 -14.69 -38.17
CA GLU A 369 -15.71 -15.15 -37.11
C GLU A 369 -16.83 -14.13 -36.80
N ALA A 370 -16.84 -12.96 -37.45
CA ALA A 370 -17.86 -11.96 -37.22
C ALA A 370 -19.24 -12.40 -37.72
N GLY A 371 -20.20 -12.41 -36.81
CA GLY A 371 -21.61 -12.57 -37.14
C GLY A 371 -22.14 -11.39 -37.97
N ALA A 372 -23.18 -11.66 -38.76
CA ALA A 372 -23.82 -10.66 -39.63
C ALA A 372 -24.40 -9.44 -38.87
N LYS A 373 -24.60 -9.56 -37.55
CA LYS A 373 -25.17 -8.53 -36.68
C LYS A 373 -24.13 -7.74 -35.87
N THR A 374 -22.87 -8.15 -35.87
CA THR A 374 -21.84 -7.62 -34.95
C THR A 374 -21.19 -6.34 -35.48
N PHE A 375 -20.87 -6.29 -36.77
CA PHE A 375 -20.27 -5.13 -37.42
C PHE A 375 -21.21 -4.55 -38.47
N VAL A 376 -22.35 -4.04 -38.02
CA VAL A 376 -23.30 -3.37 -38.90
C VAL A 376 -22.89 -1.91 -39.05
N LEU A 377 -22.65 -1.48 -40.28
CA LEU A 377 -22.44 -0.07 -40.60
C LEU A 377 -23.79 0.66 -40.56
N ASN A 378 -23.88 1.75 -39.80
CA ASN A 378 -25.09 2.56 -39.83
C ASN A 378 -25.18 3.27 -41.20
N LYS A 379 -26.29 3.07 -41.92
CA LYS A 379 -26.47 3.52 -43.31
C LYS A 379 -26.51 5.05 -43.45
N GLU A 380 -26.81 5.77 -42.38
CA GLU A 380 -26.95 7.24 -42.39
C GLU A 380 -25.66 7.98 -42.02
N THR A 381 -24.83 7.40 -41.16
CA THR A 381 -23.61 8.05 -40.63
C THR A 381 -22.32 7.42 -41.15
N GLY A 382 -22.38 6.24 -41.78
CA GLY A 382 -21.21 5.50 -42.26
C GLY A 382 -20.27 5.00 -41.16
N LEU A 383 -20.68 5.14 -39.89
CA LEU A 383 -19.90 4.78 -38.71
C LEU A 383 -20.40 3.45 -38.11
N PHE A 384 -19.48 2.73 -37.48
CA PHE A 384 -19.83 1.61 -36.61
C PHE A 384 -20.50 2.12 -35.33
N ASP A 385 -21.31 1.25 -34.74
CA ASP A 385 -21.81 1.44 -33.39
C ASP A 385 -20.63 1.59 -32.40
N PRO A 386 -20.69 2.49 -31.39
CA PRO A 386 -19.59 2.66 -30.43
C PRO A 386 -19.20 1.36 -29.73
N LEU A 387 -20.18 0.50 -29.42
CA LEU A 387 -19.95 -0.81 -28.80
C LEU A 387 -19.24 -1.79 -29.75
N ALA A 388 -19.57 -1.75 -31.05
CA ALA A 388 -18.85 -2.54 -32.06
C ALA A 388 -17.39 -2.07 -32.22
N THR A 389 -17.16 -0.75 -32.14
CA THR A 389 -15.80 -0.17 -32.16
C THR A 389 -15.00 -0.57 -30.91
N PHE A 390 -15.65 -0.57 -29.75
CA PHE A 390 -15.08 -1.06 -28.50
C PHE A 390 -14.67 -2.53 -28.60
N LEU A 391 -15.55 -3.39 -29.12
CA LEU A 391 -15.26 -4.82 -29.32
C LEU A 391 -14.01 -5.02 -30.21
N GLN A 392 -13.84 -4.25 -31.28
CA GLN A 392 -12.63 -4.33 -32.12
C GLN A 392 -11.36 -4.00 -31.34
N GLN A 393 -11.39 -2.95 -30.52
CA GLN A 393 -10.24 -2.56 -29.70
C GLN A 393 -9.88 -3.63 -28.66
N GLU A 394 -10.89 -4.25 -28.05
CA GLU A 394 -10.70 -5.33 -27.09
C GLU A 394 -10.13 -6.59 -27.75
N ILE A 395 -10.63 -6.98 -28.93
CA ILE A 395 -10.10 -8.10 -29.72
C ILE A 395 -8.61 -7.89 -30.03
N ILE A 396 -8.20 -6.67 -30.41
CA ILE A 396 -6.79 -6.36 -30.67
C ILE A 396 -5.93 -6.61 -29.42
N LYS A 397 -6.41 -6.23 -28.23
CA LYS A 397 -5.68 -6.46 -26.97
C LYS A 397 -5.61 -7.94 -26.60
N PHE A 398 -6.73 -8.67 -26.68
CA PHE A 398 -6.75 -10.12 -26.45
C PHE A 398 -5.81 -10.85 -27.41
N ASN A 399 -5.82 -10.49 -28.70
CA ASN A 399 -4.94 -11.10 -29.70
C ASN A 399 -3.46 -10.80 -29.45
N ARG A 400 -3.13 -9.58 -28.99
CA ARG A 400 -1.76 -9.24 -28.57
C ARG A 400 -1.32 -10.10 -27.39
N LEU A 401 -2.18 -10.29 -26.39
CA LEU A 401 -1.89 -11.14 -25.24
C LEU A 401 -1.73 -12.61 -25.65
N LEU A 402 -2.70 -13.18 -26.38
CA LEU A 402 -2.66 -14.58 -26.84
C LEU A 402 -1.43 -14.86 -27.71
N GLY A 403 -1.06 -13.94 -28.60
CA GLY A 403 0.15 -14.06 -29.41
C GLY A 403 1.43 -14.05 -28.56
N ARG A 404 1.49 -13.19 -27.53
CA ARG A 404 2.63 -13.13 -26.61
C ARG A 404 2.73 -14.40 -25.75
N ILE A 405 1.63 -14.91 -25.23
CA ILE A 405 1.57 -16.17 -24.48
C ILE A 405 2.08 -17.32 -25.36
N LYS A 406 1.50 -17.49 -26.55
CA LYS A 406 1.86 -18.58 -27.48
C LYS A 406 3.34 -18.60 -27.86
N SER A 407 3.90 -17.42 -28.16
CA SER A 407 5.33 -17.30 -28.51
C SER A 407 6.25 -17.58 -27.32
N THR A 408 5.93 -17.02 -26.15
CA THR A 408 6.76 -17.18 -24.95
C THR A 408 6.69 -18.58 -24.34
N ILE A 409 5.52 -19.25 -24.37
CA ILE A 409 5.41 -20.66 -23.92
C ILE A 409 6.29 -21.58 -24.78
N ARG A 410 6.26 -21.41 -26.10
CA ARG A 410 7.10 -22.20 -27.01
C ARG A 410 8.59 -21.96 -26.78
N GLN A 411 8.97 -20.69 -26.61
CA GLN A 411 10.36 -20.34 -26.27
C GLN A 411 10.80 -20.93 -24.94
N LEU A 412 9.93 -20.97 -23.92
CA LEU A 412 10.21 -21.62 -22.64
C LEU A 412 10.40 -23.14 -22.81
N LEU A 413 9.51 -23.80 -23.55
CA LEU A 413 9.62 -25.24 -23.84
C LEU A 413 10.90 -25.58 -24.61
N ASP A 414 11.28 -24.75 -25.58
CA ASP A 414 12.51 -24.93 -26.36
C ASP A 414 13.76 -24.62 -25.53
N ALA A 415 13.67 -23.67 -24.59
CA ALA A 415 14.75 -23.36 -23.65
C ALA A 415 14.99 -24.49 -22.64
N ILE A 416 13.93 -25.09 -22.10
CA ILE A 416 14.03 -26.27 -21.21
C ILE A 416 14.65 -27.46 -21.95
N LYS A 417 14.36 -27.63 -23.24
CA LYS A 417 14.97 -28.65 -24.10
C LYS A 417 16.41 -28.34 -24.51
N GLY A 418 16.93 -27.15 -24.20
CA GLY A 418 18.27 -26.70 -24.59
C GLY A 418 18.41 -26.29 -26.06
N ILE A 419 17.31 -26.09 -26.79
CA ILE A 419 17.31 -25.62 -28.19
C ILE A 419 17.54 -24.10 -28.26
N VAL A 420 16.99 -23.37 -27.29
CA VAL A 420 17.10 -21.91 -27.17
C VAL A 420 17.86 -21.57 -25.88
N VAL A 421 18.69 -20.52 -25.92
CA VAL A 421 19.40 -20.04 -24.73
C VAL A 421 18.42 -19.44 -23.72
N MET A 422 18.53 -19.85 -22.46
CA MET A 422 17.74 -19.29 -21.36
C MET A 422 18.12 -17.82 -21.17
N SER A 423 17.24 -16.90 -21.55
CA SER A 423 17.40 -15.47 -21.27
C SER A 423 16.94 -15.17 -19.85
N GLY A 424 17.40 -14.05 -19.27
CA GLY A 424 16.96 -13.64 -17.92
C GLY A 424 15.44 -13.44 -17.81
N ASP A 425 14.75 -13.13 -18.91
CA ASP A 425 13.28 -13.03 -18.93
C ASP A 425 12.61 -14.42 -18.96
N LEU A 426 13.19 -15.39 -19.67
CA LEU A 426 12.71 -16.78 -19.66
C LEU A 426 13.00 -17.47 -18.34
N GLU A 427 14.12 -17.15 -17.68
CA GLU A 427 14.45 -17.65 -16.34
C GLU A 427 13.46 -17.11 -15.29
N LYS A 428 13.09 -15.83 -15.37
CA LYS A 428 12.02 -15.27 -14.53
C LYS A 428 10.69 -15.95 -14.82
N MET A 429 10.36 -16.17 -16.09
CA MET A 429 9.14 -16.89 -16.48
C MET A 429 9.12 -18.32 -15.96
N TYR A 430 10.24 -19.04 -16.05
CA TYR A 430 10.41 -20.40 -15.49
C TYR A 430 10.13 -20.41 -13.99
N ASN A 431 10.76 -19.49 -13.24
CA ASN A 431 10.51 -19.34 -11.80
C ASN A 431 9.05 -18.97 -11.51
N SER A 432 8.41 -18.15 -12.35
CA SER A 432 6.99 -17.81 -12.20
C SER A 432 6.08 -19.02 -12.40
N PHE A 433 6.35 -19.87 -13.40
CA PHE A 433 5.60 -21.12 -13.62
C PHE A 433 5.75 -22.08 -12.44
N PHE A 434 6.97 -22.22 -11.92
CA PHE A 434 7.23 -23.05 -10.75
C PHE A 434 6.47 -22.54 -9.50
N ASN A 435 6.47 -21.23 -9.28
CA ASN A 435 5.77 -20.61 -8.14
C ASN A 435 4.27 -20.37 -8.39
N ASN A 436 3.69 -20.86 -9.50
CA ASN A 436 2.28 -20.63 -9.88
C ASN A 436 1.88 -19.13 -9.90
N THR A 437 2.82 -18.25 -10.30
CA THR A 437 2.60 -16.80 -10.44
C THR A 437 2.55 -16.41 -11.91
N VAL A 438 1.78 -15.38 -12.25
CA VAL A 438 1.69 -14.91 -13.64
C VAL A 438 3.02 -14.26 -14.05
N PRO A 439 3.68 -14.70 -15.14
CA PRO A 439 4.93 -14.13 -15.59
C PRO A 439 4.83 -12.63 -15.90
N GLY A 440 5.86 -11.86 -15.54
CA GLY A 440 5.91 -10.41 -15.81
C GLY A 440 5.78 -10.07 -17.31
N LEU A 441 6.26 -10.95 -18.19
CA LEU A 441 6.10 -10.81 -19.65
C LEU A 441 4.63 -10.79 -20.09
N TRP A 442 3.76 -11.48 -19.36
CA TRP A 442 2.32 -11.51 -19.63
C TRP A 442 1.62 -10.36 -18.90
N ALA A 443 1.96 -10.13 -17.64
CA ALA A 443 1.40 -9.05 -16.83
C ALA A 443 1.56 -7.66 -17.49
N SER A 444 2.65 -7.41 -18.22
CA SER A 444 2.87 -6.15 -18.95
C SER A 444 1.89 -5.88 -20.11
N VAL A 445 1.24 -6.92 -20.64
CA VAL A 445 0.29 -6.84 -21.76
C VAL A 445 -1.13 -7.22 -21.33
N ALA A 446 -1.26 -7.92 -20.20
CA ALA A 446 -2.51 -8.41 -19.65
C ALA A 446 -3.29 -7.33 -18.87
N TYR A 447 -4.52 -7.68 -18.51
CA TYR A 447 -5.33 -6.92 -17.57
C TYR A 447 -4.79 -7.12 -16.13
N PRO A 448 -4.93 -6.12 -15.24
CA PRO A 448 -4.54 -6.27 -13.84
C PRO A 448 -5.28 -7.42 -13.16
N SER A 449 -4.55 -8.33 -12.51
CA SER A 449 -5.11 -9.45 -11.76
C SER A 449 -4.17 -9.89 -10.64
N LEU A 450 -4.75 -10.31 -9.52
CA LEU A 450 -4.03 -10.89 -8.38
C LEU A 450 -4.18 -12.43 -8.32
N ARG A 451 -4.79 -13.04 -9.36
CA ARG A 451 -5.02 -14.49 -9.40
C ARG A 451 -3.69 -15.25 -9.61
N PRO A 452 -3.52 -16.43 -9.00
CA PRO A 452 -2.46 -17.36 -9.34
C PRO A 452 -2.53 -17.77 -10.82
N LEU A 453 -1.41 -18.20 -11.39
CA LEU A 453 -1.27 -18.51 -12.82
C LEU A 453 -2.36 -19.47 -13.33
N SER A 454 -2.61 -20.55 -12.60
CA SER A 454 -3.62 -21.55 -12.99
C SER A 454 -5.04 -20.97 -13.03
N SER A 455 -5.46 -20.24 -11.99
CA SER A 455 -6.78 -19.58 -11.95
C SER A 455 -6.89 -18.43 -12.96
N TRP A 456 -5.79 -17.71 -13.18
CA TRP A 456 -5.70 -16.64 -14.18
C TRP A 456 -5.88 -17.18 -15.60
N PHE A 457 -5.32 -18.36 -15.90
CA PHE A 457 -5.47 -18.98 -17.22
C PHE A 457 -6.91 -19.47 -17.47
N GLU A 458 -7.58 -20.03 -16.47
CA GLU A 458 -9.01 -20.35 -16.55
C GLU A 458 -9.87 -19.10 -16.80
N ASP A 459 -9.61 -18.03 -16.06
CA ASP A 459 -10.28 -16.74 -16.24
C ASP A 459 -10.04 -16.17 -17.66
N LEU A 460 -8.82 -16.27 -18.20
CA LEU A 460 -8.52 -15.90 -19.58
C LEU A 460 -9.35 -16.70 -20.59
N LYS A 461 -9.51 -18.02 -20.39
CA LYS A 461 -10.34 -18.87 -21.27
C LYS A 461 -11.79 -18.41 -21.26
N VAL A 462 -12.35 -18.14 -20.08
CA VAL A 462 -13.72 -17.61 -19.94
C VAL A 462 -13.86 -16.27 -20.65
N ARG A 463 -12.92 -15.33 -20.46
CA ARG A 463 -12.94 -14.03 -21.14
C ARG A 463 -12.93 -14.13 -22.66
N VAL A 464 -12.01 -14.95 -23.21
CA VAL A 464 -11.90 -15.12 -24.66
C VAL A 464 -13.14 -15.81 -25.23
N SER A 465 -13.72 -16.77 -24.50
CA SER A 465 -14.99 -17.40 -24.91
C SER A 465 -16.14 -16.39 -24.97
N PHE A 466 -16.25 -15.49 -23.99
CA PHE A 466 -17.27 -14.45 -23.97
C PHE A 466 -17.12 -13.47 -25.16
N ILE A 467 -15.91 -12.98 -25.40
CA ILE A 467 -15.62 -12.10 -26.55
C ILE A 467 -15.88 -12.81 -27.88
N ARG A 468 -15.57 -14.10 -27.98
CA ARG A 468 -15.89 -14.91 -29.17
C ARG A 468 -17.40 -15.06 -29.36
N SER A 469 -18.16 -15.33 -28.30
CA SER A 469 -19.62 -15.39 -28.36
C SER A 469 -20.23 -14.05 -28.81
N TRP A 470 -19.74 -12.92 -28.28
CA TRP A 470 -20.15 -11.59 -28.73
C TRP A 470 -19.80 -11.37 -30.20
N LEU A 471 -18.60 -11.79 -30.64
CA LEU A 471 -18.19 -11.69 -32.04
C LEU A 471 -19.11 -12.46 -32.99
N GLN A 472 -19.52 -13.68 -32.63
CA GLN A 472 -20.30 -14.59 -33.46
C GLN A 472 -21.81 -14.34 -33.43
N LEU A 473 -22.38 -14.12 -32.24
CA LEU A 473 -23.83 -14.03 -32.03
C LEU A 473 -24.35 -12.58 -32.07
N GLY A 474 -23.45 -11.60 -31.91
CA GLY A 474 -23.80 -10.19 -31.76
C GLY A 474 -23.91 -9.78 -30.29
N GLU A 475 -24.43 -8.58 -30.06
CA GLU A 475 -24.46 -7.94 -28.74
C GLU A 475 -25.22 -8.78 -27.69
N PRO A 476 -24.58 -9.09 -26.54
CA PRO A 476 -25.22 -9.84 -25.46
C PRO A 476 -26.25 -8.98 -24.71
N THR A 477 -27.21 -9.63 -24.05
CA THR A 477 -28.22 -8.98 -23.20
C THR A 477 -27.61 -8.47 -21.89
N VAL A 478 -26.73 -9.27 -21.28
CA VAL A 478 -26.05 -8.99 -20.02
C VAL A 478 -24.54 -8.97 -20.24
N PHE A 479 -23.88 -7.94 -19.72
CA PHE A 479 -22.43 -7.73 -19.87
C PHE A 479 -21.69 -8.00 -18.54
N PRO A 480 -20.82 -9.03 -18.47
CA PRO A 480 -19.92 -9.21 -17.35
C PRO A 480 -18.78 -8.18 -17.42
N LEU A 481 -18.87 -7.10 -16.65
CA LEU A 481 -17.89 -6.00 -16.67
C LEU A 481 -16.45 -6.45 -16.38
N PRO A 482 -16.19 -7.40 -15.45
CA PRO A 482 -14.83 -7.82 -15.16
C PRO A 482 -14.11 -8.46 -16.33
N VAL A 483 -14.82 -8.93 -17.37
CA VAL A 483 -14.24 -9.66 -18.51
C VAL A 483 -13.41 -8.75 -19.41
N PHE A 484 -13.72 -7.46 -19.47
CA PHE A 484 -13.07 -6.51 -20.37
C PHE A 484 -11.66 -6.11 -19.90
N PHE A 485 -10.76 -5.85 -20.85
CA PHE A 485 -9.47 -5.20 -20.59
C PHE A 485 -9.64 -3.74 -20.19
N PHE A 486 -10.59 -3.03 -20.81
CA PHE A 486 -10.81 -1.61 -20.55
C PHE A 486 -12.28 -1.26 -20.33
N PRO A 487 -12.82 -1.52 -19.12
CA PRO A 487 -14.21 -1.22 -18.77
C PRO A 487 -14.61 0.24 -19.00
N GLN A 488 -13.69 1.20 -18.81
CA GLN A 488 -13.97 2.62 -19.03
C GLN A 488 -14.38 2.91 -20.49
N GLY A 489 -13.75 2.26 -21.47
CA GLY A 489 -14.11 2.41 -22.88
C GLY A 489 -15.50 1.85 -23.20
N PHE A 490 -15.88 0.77 -22.51
CA PHE A 490 -17.24 0.22 -22.58
C PHE A 490 -18.26 1.23 -22.05
N MET A 491 -18.00 1.81 -20.87
CA MET A 491 -18.84 2.85 -20.26
C MET A 491 -19.01 4.06 -21.18
N THR A 492 -17.92 4.59 -21.74
CA THR A 492 -17.99 5.68 -22.72
C THR A 492 -18.75 5.28 -23.98
N GLY A 493 -18.60 4.03 -24.46
CA GLY A 493 -19.35 3.50 -25.60
C GLY A 493 -20.86 3.51 -25.37
N ILE A 494 -21.32 3.17 -24.16
CA ILE A 494 -22.75 3.21 -23.79
C ILE A 494 -23.27 4.65 -23.81
N LEU A 495 -22.54 5.58 -23.19
CA LEU A 495 -22.91 7.00 -23.18
C LEU A 495 -22.97 7.57 -24.60
N GLN A 496 -22.02 7.21 -25.46
CA GLN A 496 -22.03 7.61 -26.88
C GLN A 496 -23.21 7.03 -27.66
N THR A 497 -23.59 5.79 -27.37
CA THR A 497 -24.75 5.13 -28.01
C THR A 497 -26.04 5.83 -27.62
N HIS A 498 -26.20 6.16 -26.34
CA HIS A 498 -27.32 6.95 -25.84
C HIS A 498 -27.34 8.37 -26.40
N ALA A 499 -26.19 9.05 -26.41
CA ALA A 499 -26.04 10.39 -26.99
C ALA A 499 -26.45 10.45 -28.46
N ARG A 500 -26.07 9.45 -29.27
CA ARG A 500 -26.46 9.36 -30.68
C ARG A 500 -27.96 9.09 -30.86
N LYS A 501 -28.55 8.23 -30.01
CA LYS A 501 -29.97 7.90 -30.06
C LYS A 501 -30.86 9.10 -29.71
N TYR A 502 -30.47 9.89 -28.72
CA TYR A 502 -31.26 11.02 -28.21
C TYR A 502 -30.77 12.40 -28.70
N GLN A 503 -29.68 12.47 -29.46
CA GLN A 503 -29.05 13.71 -29.96
C GLN A 503 -28.67 14.69 -28.84
N VAL A 504 -28.09 14.15 -27.77
CA VAL A 504 -27.67 14.91 -26.58
C VAL A 504 -26.13 14.91 -26.44
N PRO A 505 -25.51 15.96 -25.88
CA PRO A 505 -24.06 15.99 -25.69
C PRO A 505 -23.56 14.88 -24.76
N VAL A 506 -22.48 14.19 -25.11
CA VAL A 506 -21.92 13.10 -24.27
C VAL A 506 -21.46 13.62 -22.90
N ASN A 507 -20.98 14.87 -22.83
CA ASN A 507 -20.43 15.45 -21.61
C ASN A 507 -21.49 15.79 -20.54
N SER A 508 -22.77 15.86 -20.91
CA SER A 508 -23.87 16.10 -19.96
C SER A 508 -24.49 14.80 -19.43
N LEU A 509 -24.02 13.64 -19.92
CA LEU A 509 -24.53 12.33 -19.52
C LEU A 509 -23.71 11.75 -18.37
N GLY A 510 -24.42 11.25 -17.35
CA GLY A 510 -23.90 10.39 -16.30
C GLY A 510 -24.59 9.02 -16.33
N PHE A 511 -24.27 8.18 -15.35
CA PHE A 511 -24.96 6.92 -15.13
C PHE A 511 -25.80 7.00 -13.86
N ASP A 512 -27.06 6.62 -13.98
CA ASP A 512 -27.90 6.22 -12.86
C ASP A 512 -27.93 4.68 -12.79
N PHE A 513 -28.18 4.14 -11.59
CA PHE A 513 -28.04 2.72 -11.31
C PHE A 513 -29.31 2.15 -10.68
N GLU A 514 -29.89 1.13 -11.33
CA GLU A 514 -31.02 0.37 -10.80
C GLU A 514 -30.62 -1.09 -10.62
N VAL A 515 -30.86 -1.68 -9.46
CA VAL A 515 -30.49 -3.08 -9.16
C VAL A 515 -31.65 -4.01 -9.57
N TYR A 516 -31.38 -5.03 -10.39
CA TYR A 516 -32.39 -6.00 -10.82
C TYR A 516 -32.73 -7.01 -9.72
N HIS A 517 -34.02 -7.37 -9.60
CA HIS A 517 -34.51 -8.36 -8.63
C HIS A 517 -34.36 -9.83 -9.08
N CYS A 518 -33.86 -10.10 -10.28
CA CYS A 518 -33.62 -11.44 -10.82
C CYS A 518 -32.13 -11.71 -11.08
N ASP A 519 -31.77 -12.99 -11.21
CA ASP A 519 -30.42 -13.40 -11.54
C ASP A 519 -30.11 -13.13 -13.02
N ALA A 520 -28.82 -13.01 -13.35
CA ALA A 520 -28.36 -12.70 -14.70
C ALA A 520 -28.83 -13.70 -15.78
N MET A 521 -29.15 -14.94 -15.38
CA MET A 521 -29.60 -16.01 -16.28
C MET A 521 -31.08 -15.89 -16.67
N ASP A 522 -31.89 -15.18 -15.88
CA ASP A 522 -33.33 -15.03 -16.09
C ASP A 522 -33.68 -13.79 -16.94
N ILE A 523 -32.66 -13.09 -17.45
CA ILE A 523 -32.80 -11.84 -18.21
C ILE A 523 -32.66 -12.12 -19.70
N ASP A 524 -33.80 -12.36 -20.35
CA ASP A 524 -33.89 -12.63 -21.79
C ASP A 524 -34.08 -11.36 -22.64
N GLU A 525 -34.61 -10.28 -22.06
CA GLU A 525 -34.91 -9.04 -22.79
C GLU A 525 -33.83 -7.97 -22.63
N LYS A 526 -33.40 -7.40 -23.76
CA LYS A 526 -32.47 -6.26 -23.78
C LYS A 526 -33.20 -4.99 -23.34
N PRO A 527 -32.64 -4.18 -22.41
CA PRO A 527 -33.27 -2.93 -22.02
C PRO A 527 -33.33 -1.94 -23.18
N SER A 528 -34.37 -1.11 -23.19
CA SER A 528 -34.59 -0.10 -24.25
C SER A 528 -33.51 0.99 -24.24
N ASN A 529 -32.99 1.33 -23.06
CA ASN A 529 -31.93 2.29 -22.79
C ASN A 529 -30.92 1.72 -21.80
N GLY A 530 -29.64 2.05 -21.99
CA GLY A 530 -28.58 1.55 -21.12
C GLY A 530 -28.23 0.09 -21.36
N VAL A 531 -27.53 -0.51 -20.40
CA VAL A 531 -27.08 -1.91 -20.44
C VAL A 531 -27.20 -2.56 -19.06
N ILE A 532 -27.28 -3.89 -19.04
CA ILE A 532 -27.28 -4.66 -17.80
C ILE A 532 -25.88 -5.20 -17.58
N VAL A 533 -25.34 -4.95 -16.40
CA VAL A 533 -23.98 -5.34 -16.00
C VAL A 533 -24.03 -6.40 -14.91
N CYS A 534 -23.20 -7.43 -15.02
CA CYS A 534 -23.07 -8.48 -14.01
C CYS A 534 -21.59 -8.77 -13.64
N GLY A 535 -21.40 -9.67 -12.67
CA GLY A 535 -20.07 -10.13 -12.24
C GLY A 535 -19.34 -9.20 -11.28
N LEU A 536 -20.05 -8.22 -10.69
CA LEU A 536 -19.50 -7.35 -9.66
C LEU A 536 -19.55 -8.05 -8.29
N TYR A 537 -18.53 -7.80 -7.48
CA TYR A 537 -18.43 -8.30 -6.12
C TYR A 537 -18.35 -7.10 -5.17
N MET A 538 -18.93 -7.26 -3.99
CA MET A 538 -18.79 -6.33 -2.88
C MET A 538 -17.88 -6.94 -1.83
N GLU A 539 -17.00 -6.12 -1.27
CA GLU A 539 -16.12 -6.50 -0.18
C GLU A 539 -16.51 -5.69 1.06
N GLY A 540 -16.70 -6.36 2.20
CA GLY A 540 -17.12 -5.73 3.45
C GLY A 540 -18.62 -5.44 3.59
N ALA A 541 -19.41 -5.65 2.53
CA ALA A 541 -20.86 -5.57 2.55
C ALA A 541 -21.47 -6.64 1.64
N GLN A 542 -22.72 -6.99 1.90
CA GLN A 542 -23.51 -7.91 1.09
C GLN A 542 -24.82 -7.25 0.64
N TRP A 543 -25.37 -7.74 -0.46
CA TRP A 543 -26.70 -7.33 -0.90
C TRP A 543 -27.73 -8.29 -0.31
N ASN A 544 -28.62 -7.82 0.55
CA ASN A 544 -29.68 -8.67 1.08
C ASN A 544 -30.76 -8.86 0.00
N PHE A 545 -30.84 -10.09 -0.53
CA PHE A 545 -31.78 -10.46 -1.60
C PHE A 545 -33.26 -10.32 -1.22
N SER A 546 -33.61 -10.39 0.07
CA SER A 546 -35.00 -10.33 0.54
C SER A 546 -35.46 -8.92 0.90
N LYS A 547 -34.54 -8.07 1.35
CA LYS A 547 -34.85 -6.70 1.79
C LYS A 547 -34.53 -5.63 0.73
N ASP A 548 -33.86 -6.01 -0.36
CA ASP A 548 -33.34 -5.11 -1.38
C ASP A 548 -32.54 -3.93 -0.80
N CYS A 549 -31.69 -4.24 0.17
CA CYS A 549 -30.84 -3.27 0.83
C CYS A 549 -29.42 -3.81 1.02
N LEU A 550 -28.46 -2.88 1.15
CA LEU A 550 -27.11 -3.21 1.59
C LEU A 550 -27.14 -3.63 3.07
N GLU A 551 -26.44 -4.70 3.41
CA GLU A 551 -26.25 -5.20 4.78
C GLU A 551 -24.76 -5.48 4.99
N ASP A 552 -24.32 -5.52 6.24
CA ASP A 552 -22.94 -5.93 6.56
C ASP A 552 -22.73 -7.39 6.14
N SER A 553 -21.51 -7.72 5.69
CA SER A 553 -21.18 -9.07 5.22
C SER A 553 -21.33 -10.11 6.34
N LEU A 554 -21.58 -11.37 5.98
CA LEU A 554 -21.57 -12.44 6.95
C LEU A 554 -20.13 -12.74 7.43
N PRO A 555 -19.94 -13.14 8.70
CA PRO A 555 -18.63 -13.55 9.20
C PRO A 555 -18.03 -14.67 8.34
N GLY A 556 -16.80 -14.46 7.85
CA GLY A 556 -16.07 -15.41 7.00
C GLY A 556 -16.33 -15.29 5.49
N GLU A 557 -17.29 -14.45 5.08
CA GLU A 557 -17.55 -14.17 3.67
C GLU A 557 -16.92 -12.83 3.25
N MET A 558 -15.77 -12.88 2.56
CA MET A 558 -15.05 -11.67 2.14
C MET A 558 -15.69 -10.97 0.95
N TYR A 559 -16.11 -11.76 -0.04
CA TYR A 559 -16.62 -11.27 -1.30
C TYR A 559 -18.03 -11.79 -1.50
N SER A 560 -19.00 -10.89 -1.49
CA SER A 560 -20.38 -11.23 -1.80
C SER A 560 -20.71 -10.81 -3.24
N PRO A 561 -21.33 -11.68 -4.05
CA PRO A 561 -21.72 -11.33 -5.41
C PRO A 561 -22.84 -10.28 -5.39
N MET A 562 -22.72 -9.28 -6.26
CA MET A 562 -23.77 -8.27 -6.45
C MET A 562 -24.76 -8.72 -7.52
N ARG A 563 -26.04 -8.36 -7.34
CA ARG A 563 -27.09 -8.55 -8.35
C ARG A 563 -26.75 -7.79 -9.64
N PRO A 564 -27.31 -8.19 -10.80
CA PRO A 564 -27.16 -7.43 -12.03
C PRO A 564 -27.64 -6.00 -11.85
N ILE A 565 -26.89 -5.03 -12.39
CA ILE A 565 -27.19 -3.61 -12.26
C ILE A 565 -27.49 -3.06 -13.64
N HIS A 566 -28.61 -2.34 -13.76
CA HIS A 566 -28.93 -1.52 -14.91
C HIS A 566 -28.09 -0.24 -14.87
N PHE A 567 -27.26 -0.05 -15.88
CA PHE A 567 -26.54 1.19 -16.08
C PHE A 567 -27.37 2.05 -17.03
N LEU A 568 -28.10 3.02 -16.48
CA LEU A 568 -29.00 3.90 -17.22
C LEU A 568 -28.30 5.25 -17.48
N PRO A 569 -28.04 5.62 -18.75
CA PRO A 569 -27.52 6.95 -19.05
C PRO A 569 -28.58 8.02 -18.79
N THR A 570 -28.26 9.02 -17.97
CA THR A 570 -29.16 10.13 -17.60
C THR A 570 -28.47 11.48 -17.78
N GLU A 571 -29.24 12.53 -18.10
CA GLU A 571 -28.70 13.89 -18.17
C GLU A 571 -28.60 14.52 -16.77
N ASN A 572 -27.49 15.22 -16.51
CA ASN A 572 -27.27 16.01 -15.29
C ASN A 572 -27.26 15.22 -13.97
N PHE A 573 -26.59 14.06 -13.94
CA PHE A 573 -26.28 13.40 -12.67
C PHE A 573 -25.29 14.28 -11.87
N LYS A 574 -25.66 14.65 -10.64
CA LYS A 574 -24.89 15.52 -9.73
C LYS A 574 -24.10 14.73 -8.71
#